data_AF-A0A7C2KLQ0-F1
#
_entry.id   AF-A0A7C2KLQ0-F1
#
_cell.length_a   1.000
_cell.length_b   1.000
_cell.length_c   1.000
_cell.angle_alpha   90.00
_cell.angle_beta   90.00
_cell.angle_gamma   90.00
#
_symmetry.space_group_name_H-M   'P 1'
#
loop_
_entity.id
_entity.type
_entity.pdbx_description
1 polymer ?
#
loop_
_entity_poly.entity_id
_entity_poly.type
_entity_poly.pdbx_seq_one_letter_code
_entity_poly.pdbx_strand_id
1 'polypeptide(L)'
;MMINSIILFIIILLGIGFVLPIILRKNRGKIKSQALSAEERQKIILQIAKKNMGRVTPIDVAAESPIAIKEVEKILKDWSSNGYAEMKVSDSGMIVYQISFMDVDEKLN
;
A
#
# COMPACT_ATOMS: atom_id res chain seq x y z
N MET A 1 14.77 58.65 -26.78
CA MET A 1 13.70 58.43 -25.78
C MET A 1 12.97 57.09 -25.99
N MET A 2 12.65 56.67 -27.23
CA MET A 2 11.99 55.37 -27.49
C MET A 2 12.84 54.12 -27.19
N ILE A 3 14.16 54.19 -27.41
CA ILE A 3 15.07 53.03 -27.25
C ILE A 3 15.19 52.58 -25.79
N ASN A 4 15.25 53.52 -24.85
CA ASN A 4 15.36 53.18 -23.42
C ASN A 4 14.08 52.55 -22.86
N SER A 5 12.91 52.90 -23.39
CA SER A 5 11.64 52.26 -23.00
C SER A 5 11.55 50.82 -23.48
N ILE A 6 12.12 50.49 -24.65
CA ILE A 6 12.10 49.12 -25.20
C ILE A 6 13.00 48.19 -24.36
N ILE A 7 14.17 48.67 -23.93
CA ILE A 7 15.12 47.88 -23.12
C ILE A 7 14.52 47.53 -21.75
N LEU A 8 13.78 48.46 -21.12
CA LEU A 8 13.10 48.21 -19.85
C LEU A 8 12.01 47.14 -19.95
N PHE A 9 11.26 47.10 -21.05
CA PHE A 9 10.22 46.08 -21.27
C PHE A 9 10.80 44.67 -21.44
N ILE A 10 11.96 44.54 -22.11
CA ILE A 10 12.63 43.24 -22.33
C ILE A 10 13.13 42.64 -21.01
N ILE A 11 13.66 43.47 -20.10
CA ILE A 11 14.16 43.01 -18.79
C ILE A 11 13.01 42.50 -17.91
N ILE A 12 11.85 43.15 -17.96
CA ILE A 12 10.67 42.76 -17.17
C ILE A 12 10.04 41.46 -17.72
N LEU A 13 9.96 41.32 -19.05
CA LEU A 13 9.44 40.11 -19.71
C LEU A 13 10.33 38.87 -19.44
N LEU A 14 11.65 39.04 -19.44
CA LEU A 14 12.59 37.95 -19.14
C LEU A 14 12.63 37.60 -17.64
N GLY A 15 12.50 38.59 -16.75
CA GLY A 15 12.53 38.37 -15.30
C GLY A 15 11.31 37.59 -14.79
N ILE A 16 10.09 37.94 -15.23
CA ILE A 16 8.86 37.32 -14.71
C ILE A 16 8.70 35.89 -15.26
N GLY A 17 9.06 35.65 -16.52
CA GLY A 17 8.96 34.34 -17.16
C GLY A 17 9.89 33.27 -16.57
N PHE A 18 11.02 33.68 -15.98
CA PHE A 18 12.01 32.76 -15.41
C PHE A 18 11.80 32.48 -13.91
N VAL A 19 11.25 33.44 -13.16
CA VAL A 19 11.06 33.31 -11.69
C VAL A 19 9.80 32.49 -11.34
N LEU A 20 8.71 32.64 -12.10
CA LEU A 20 7.47 31.88 -11.89
C LEU A 20 7.65 30.35 -11.88
N PRO A 21 8.34 29.73 -12.86
CA PRO A 21 8.48 28.28 -12.91
C PRO A 21 9.40 27.73 -11.82
N ILE A 22 10.34 28.52 -11.29
CA ILE A 22 11.26 28.09 -10.21
C ILE A 22 10.52 27.97 -8.88
N ILE A 23 9.62 28.92 -8.56
CA ILE A 23 8.82 28.89 -7.32
C ILE A 23 7.78 27.76 -7.35
N LEU A 24 7.19 27.50 -8.52
CA LEU A 24 6.21 26.40 -8.69
C LEU A 24 6.85 25.00 -8.72
N ARG A 25 8.18 24.89 -8.81
CA ARG A 25 8.87 23.59 -8.89
C ARG A 25 9.23 22.99 -7.52
N LYS A 26 9.00 23.69 -6.41
CA LYS A 26 9.29 23.23 -5.03
C LYS A 26 8.23 22.27 -4.46
N ASN A 27 7.58 21.46 -5.30
CA ASN A 27 6.64 20.44 -4.79
C ASN A 27 6.61 19.11 -5.56
N ARG A 28 7.58 18.85 -6.44
CA ARG A 28 7.79 17.52 -7.05
C ARG A 28 8.60 16.57 -6.17
N GLY A 29 8.58 16.78 -4.86
CA GLY A 29 9.26 15.96 -3.86
C GLY A 29 8.37 14.93 -3.17
N LYS A 30 7.10 14.79 -3.58
CA LYS A 30 6.32 13.60 -3.26
C LYS A 30 6.63 12.57 -4.33
N ILE A 31 7.73 11.86 -4.15
CA ILE A 31 7.81 10.47 -4.59
C ILE A 31 6.48 9.88 -4.15
N LYS A 32 5.63 9.50 -5.12
CA LYS A 32 4.48 8.63 -4.88
C LYS A 32 5.11 7.35 -4.32
N SER A 33 5.40 7.30 -3.03
CA SER A 33 5.36 6.05 -2.30
C SER A 33 3.94 5.59 -2.54
N GLN A 34 3.75 4.69 -3.52
CA GLN A 34 2.50 3.96 -3.73
C GLN A 34 2.28 3.19 -2.43
N ALA A 35 1.74 3.86 -1.43
CA ALA A 35 1.22 3.21 -0.25
C ALA A 35 0.11 2.31 -0.79
N LEU A 36 0.29 1.00 -0.62
CA LEU A 36 -0.70 0.02 -1.06
C LEU A 36 -2.07 0.44 -0.54
N SER A 37 -3.08 0.35 -1.40
CA SER A 37 -4.46 0.54 -0.97
C SER A 37 -4.86 -0.58 -0.01
N ALA A 38 -5.92 -0.36 0.76
CA ALA A 38 -6.46 -1.41 1.63
C ALA A 38 -6.86 -2.65 0.82
N GLU A 39 -7.48 -2.45 -0.34
CA GLU A 39 -7.89 -3.53 -1.24
C GLU A 39 -6.69 -4.31 -1.80
N GLU A 40 -5.60 -3.61 -2.16
CA GLU A 40 -4.38 -4.25 -2.63
C GLU A 40 -3.76 -5.13 -1.54
N ARG A 41 -3.72 -4.63 -0.29
CA ARG A 41 -3.24 -5.42 0.86
C ARG A 41 -4.09 -6.67 1.07
N GLN A 42 -5.41 -6.53 1.06
CA GLN A 42 -6.32 -7.67 1.23
C GLN A 42 -6.14 -8.69 0.11
N LYS A 43 -6.04 -8.24 -1.14
CA LYS A 43 -5.82 -9.11 -2.30
C LYS A 43 -4.52 -9.91 -2.17
N ILE A 44 -3.43 -9.29 -1.73
CA ILE A 44 -2.15 -9.97 -1.50
C ILE A 44 -2.30 -11.06 -0.44
N ILE A 45 -2.93 -10.75 0.70
CA ILE A 45 -3.16 -11.72 1.78
C ILE A 45 -3.97 -12.93 1.27
N LEU A 46 -5.02 -12.69 0.49
CA LEU A 46 -5.84 -13.75 -0.09
C LEU A 46 -5.07 -14.61 -1.12
N GLN A 47 -4.19 -14.00 -1.91
CA GLN A 47 -3.33 -14.74 -2.84
C GLN A 47 -2.37 -15.67 -2.11
N ILE A 48 -1.77 -15.20 -1.01
CA ILE A 48 -0.88 -16.00 -0.17
C ILE A 48 -1.68 -17.12 0.52
N ALA A 49 -2.87 -16.80 1.06
CA ALA A 49 -3.74 -17.81 1.66
C ALA A 49 -4.15 -18.89 0.66
N LYS A 50 -4.48 -18.52 -0.58
CA LYS A 50 -4.79 -19.48 -1.64
C LYS A 50 -3.63 -20.44 -1.94
N LYS A 51 -2.40 -19.95 -1.94
CA LYS A 51 -1.19 -20.77 -2.13
C LYS A 51 -0.99 -21.75 -0.95
N ASN A 52 -1.41 -21.36 0.25
CA ASN A 52 -1.23 -22.11 1.49
C ASN A 52 -2.51 -22.84 1.94
N MET A 53 -3.36 -23.27 0.99
CA MET A 53 -4.59 -24.05 1.26
C MET A 53 -5.55 -23.35 2.24
N GLY A 54 -5.68 -22.03 2.11
CA GLY A 54 -6.55 -21.21 2.95
C GLY A 54 -5.98 -20.86 4.32
N ARG A 55 -4.74 -21.25 4.64
CA ARG A 55 -4.10 -21.01 5.95
C ARG A 55 -2.96 -20.01 5.85
N VAL A 56 -2.90 -19.05 6.77
CA VAL A 56 -1.79 -18.08 6.84
C VAL A 56 -1.45 -17.72 8.27
N THR A 57 -0.17 -17.48 8.54
CA THR A 57 0.29 -16.75 9.71
C THR A 57 0.66 -15.32 9.33
N PRO A 58 0.72 -14.39 10.31
CA PRO A 58 1.23 -13.04 10.04
C PRO A 58 2.65 -13.03 9.47
N ILE A 59 3.47 -14.01 9.85
CA ILE A 59 4.85 -14.17 9.38
C ILE A 59 4.88 -14.58 7.90
N ASP A 60 4.06 -15.54 7.50
CA ASP A 60 4.02 -16.01 6.10
C ASP A 60 3.69 -14.84 5.15
N VAL A 61 2.70 -14.04 5.52
CA VAL A 61 2.29 -12.88 4.73
C VAL A 61 3.37 -11.80 4.71
N ALA A 62 3.96 -11.47 5.86
CA ALA A 62 5.01 -10.45 5.93
C ALA A 62 6.30 -10.87 5.22
N ALA A 63 6.57 -12.18 5.12
CA ALA A 63 7.72 -12.71 4.39
C ALA A 63 7.50 -12.67 2.86
N GLU A 64 6.26 -12.84 2.40
CA GLU A 64 5.91 -12.87 0.96
C GLU A 64 5.34 -11.55 0.43
N SER A 65 5.25 -10.50 1.25
CA SER A 65 4.65 -9.22 0.85
C SER A 65 5.39 -8.01 1.42
N PRO A 66 5.20 -6.82 0.82
CA PRO A 66 5.70 -5.57 1.39
C PRO A 66 4.87 -5.04 2.58
N ILE A 67 3.94 -5.83 3.14
CA ILE A 67 3.06 -5.43 4.24
C ILE A 67 3.77 -5.69 5.57
N ALA A 68 3.83 -4.68 6.45
CA ALA A 68 4.46 -4.84 7.75
C ALA A 68 3.69 -5.87 8.61
N ILE A 69 4.42 -6.73 9.35
CA ILE A 69 3.83 -7.80 10.17
C ILE A 69 2.73 -7.31 11.12
N LYS A 70 2.93 -6.17 11.79
CA LYS A 70 1.93 -5.57 12.68
C LYS A 70 0.64 -5.15 11.96
N GLU A 71 0.75 -4.74 10.70
CA GLU A 71 -0.39 -4.39 9.87
C GLU A 71 -1.15 -5.65 9.42
N VAL A 72 -0.41 -6.71 9.06
CA VAL A 72 -1.00 -8.02 8.77
C VAL A 72 -1.75 -8.56 10.00
N GLU A 73 -1.14 -8.54 11.18
CA GLU A 73 -1.78 -8.97 12.43
C GLU A 73 -3.11 -8.25 12.67
N LYS A 74 -3.13 -6.93 12.44
CA LYS A 74 -4.34 -6.13 12.57
C LYS A 74 -5.41 -6.57 11.56
N ILE A 75 -5.05 -6.78 10.31
CA ILE A 75 -5.98 -7.21 9.25
C ILE A 75 -6.54 -8.60 9.55
N LEU A 76 -5.69 -9.57 9.89
CA LEU A 76 -6.12 -10.94 10.17
C LEU A 76 -6.98 -11.02 11.44
N LYS A 77 -6.65 -10.24 12.48
CA LYS A 77 -7.48 -10.13 13.68
C LYS A 77 -8.85 -9.52 13.38
N ASP A 78 -8.88 -8.46 12.57
CA ASP A 78 -10.13 -7.84 12.12
C ASP A 78 -10.98 -8.83 11.31
N TRP A 79 -10.35 -9.58 10.40
CA TRP A 79 -11.03 -10.64 9.65
C TRP A 79 -11.57 -11.74 10.56
N SER A 80 -10.83 -12.10 11.60
CA SER A 80 -11.31 -13.08 12.58
C SER A 80 -12.51 -12.55 13.37
N SER A 81 -12.47 -11.30 13.82
CA SER A 81 -13.61 -10.70 14.55
C SER A 81 -14.86 -10.51 13.69
N ASN A 82 -14.69 -10.36 12.37
CA ASN A 82 -15.81 -10.21 11.42
C ASN A 82 -16.26 -11.56 10.81
N GLY A 83 -15.65 -12.68 11.19
CA GLY A 83 -16.01 -14.01 10.68
C GLY A 83 -15.46 -14.39 9.30
N TYR A 84 -14.61 -13.55 8.71
CA TYR A 84 -13.93 -13.84 7.44
C TYR A 84 -12.79 -14.86 7.59
N ALA A 85 -12.27 -15.03 8.80
CA ALA A 85 -11.24 -15.99 9.14
C ALA A 85 -11.47 -16.62 10.52
N GLU A 86 -10.94 -17.82 10.74
CA GLU A 86 -10.92 -18.50 12.02
C GLU A 86 -9.48 -18.51 12.57
N MET A 87 -9.30 -17.98 13.78
CA MET A 87 -8.01 -18.06 14.47
C MET A 87 -7.89 -19.43 15.15
N LYS A 88 -6.85 -20.18 14.80
CA LYS A 88 -6.51 -21.46 15.40
C LYS A 88 -5.13 -21.38 16.05
N VAL A 89 -4.96 -22.13 17.13
CA VAL A 89 -3.64 -22.35 17.73
C VAL A 89 -3.19 -23.74 17.30
N SER A 90 -2.09 -23.82 16.56
CA SER A 90 -1.47 -25.10 16.19
C SER A 90 -0.95 -25.84 17.41
N ASP A 91 -0.67 -27.13 17.28
CA ASP A 91 -0.09 -27.95 18.36
C ASP A 91 1.25 -27.43 18.88
N SER A 92 2.00 -26.68 18.06
CA SER A 92 3.25 -26.02 18.46
C SER A 92 3.05 -24.68 19.18
N GLY A 93 1.80 -24.27 19.44
CA GLY A 93 1.46 -23.00 20.09
C GLY A 93 1.43 -21.78 19.16
N MET A 94 1.66 -21.97 17.85
CA MET A 94 1.62 -20.88 16.88
C MET A 94 0.19 -20.50 16.48
N ILE A 95 -0.07 -19.20 16.30
CA ILE A 95 -1.35 -18.69 15.81
C ILE A 95 -1.40 -18.79 14.29
N VAL A 96 -2.43 -19.47 13.78
CA VAL A 96 -2.70 -19.67 12.36
C VAL A 96 -4.12 -19.15 12.07
N TYR A 97 -4.29 -18.42 10.98
CA TYR A 97 -5.61 -17.97 10.52
C TYR A 97 -6.05 -18.80 9.32
N GLN A 98 -7.21 -19.45 9.43
CA GLN A 98 -7.89 -20.16 8.34
C GLN A 98 -8.90 -19.22 7.70
N ILE A 99 -8.82 -18.98 6.40
CA ILE A 99 -9.78 -18.15 5.67
C ILE A 99 -11.03 -18.98 5.39
N SER A 100 -12.17 -18.57 5.94
CA SER A 100 -13.40 -19.39 6.04
C SER A 100 -13.95 -19.83 4.68
N PHE A 101 -13.75 -19.03 3.62
CA PHE A 101 -14.26 -19.30 2.28
C PHE A 101 -13.25 -20.00 1.36
N MET A 102 -12.05 -20.32 1.86
CA MET A 102 -11.00 -21.03 1.11
C MET A 102 -10.78 -22.46 1.62
N ASP A 103 -11.71 -23.02 2.41
CA ASP A 103 -11.69 -24.44 2.75
C ASP A 103 -11.80 -25.26 1.45
N VAL A 104 -10.64 -25.75 1.00
CA VAL A 104 -10.56 -26.76 -0.05
C VAL A 104 -10.84 -28.11 0.62
N ASP A 105 -12.10 -28.53 0.54
CA ASP A 105 -12.59 -29.91 0.60
C ASP A 105 -11.81 -30.89 1.50
N GLU A 106 -12.01 -30.82 2.82
CA GLU A 106 -11.74 -31.96 3.74
C GLU A 106 -13.03 -32.57 4.32
N LYS A 107 -14.22 -32.21 3.82
CA LYS A 107 -15.51 -32.75 4.32
C LYS A 107 -16.55 -33.12 3.25
N LEU A 108 -16.13 -33.76 2.16
CA LEU A 108 -17.04 -34.46 1.24
C LEU A 108 -16.47 -35.80 0.74
N ASN A 109 -15.98 -36.64 1.66
CA ASN A 109 -15.73 -38.05 1.37
C ASN A 109 -16.24 -38.92 2.52
#